data_AF-A0A510K442-F1
#
_entry.id   AF-A0A510K442-F1
#
_cell.length_a   1.000
_cell.length_b   1.000
_cell.length_c   1.000
_cell.angle_alpha   90.00
_cell.angle_beta   90.00
_cell.angle_gamma   90.00
#
_symmetry.space_group_name_H-M   'P 1'
#
loop_
_entity.id
_entity.type
_entity.pdbx_description
1 polymer ?
#
loop_
_entity_poly.entity_id
_entity_poly.type
_entity_poly.pdbx_seq_one_letter_code
_entity_poly.pdbx_strand_id
1 'polypeptide(L)'
;MKIVKEYYNRFKILNPQYPELKLGVIASIIIYFIAKSFFVMEISRDMIISLVVFVISMTLHEVAHGYVAYKFGDDTAKREGRITLNPLKHIDLTGIILPILILLSGFKFLVGWAKPVPVNFYNLRPHRLGLFCVAIAGIVVNFILSAISLVLLKFLGKHLEIENIFMTILLYIYSINLLLGLFNLIPITPLDGGRIVYSFSGEKIRAFYNKIERYGILIIFVIVYLGSSHLTNVFFAIVEFFLRLAGINISLFL
;
A
#
# COMPACT_ATOMS: atom_id res chain seq x y z
N MET A 1 -1.32 28.75 6.60
CA MET A 1 -2.43 29.18 7.50
C MET A 1 -3.83 29.08 6.90
N LYS A 2 -4.09 29.48 5.64
CA LYS A 2 -5.45 29.41 5.04
C LYS A 2 -6.06 27.99 5.03
N ILE A 3 -5.29 26.99 4.61
CA ILE A 3 -5.73 25.58 4.52
C ILE A 3 -6.16 25.04 5.90
N VAL A 4 -5.35 25.26 6.94
CA VAL A 4 -5.64 24.81 8.31
C VAL A 4 -6.94 25.42 8.83
N LYS A 5 -7.18 26.70 8.54
CA LYS A 5 -8.40 27.41 8.93
C LYS A 5 -9.63 26.85 8.22
N GLU A 6 -9.49 26.44 6.96
CA GLU A 6 -10.55 25.81 6.17
C GLU A 6 -10.93 24.41 6.71
N TYR A 7 -9.93 23.60 7.07
CA TYR A 7 -10.16 22.30 7.73
C TYR A 7 -10.84 22.45 9.09
N TYR A 8 -10.39 23.38 9.91
CA TYR A 8 -11.01 23.67 11.21
C TYR A 8 -12.49 24.06 11.07
N ASN A 9 -12.79 24.95 10.12
CA ASN A 9 -14.16 25.38 9.85
C ASN A 9 -15.04 24.22 9.36
N ARG A 10 -14.54 23.38 8.44
CA ARG A 10 -15.25 22.17 8.01
C ARG A 10 -15.48 21.19 9.16
N PHE A 11 -14.47 20.97 10.01
CA PHE A 11 -14.59 20.08 11.17
C PHE A 11 -15.67 20.57 12.14
N LYS A 12 -15.71 21.89 12.40
CA LYS A 12 -16.72 22.53 13.27
C LYS A 12 -18.14 22.37 12.73
N ILE A 13 -18.32 22.48 11.41
CA ILE A 13 -19.62 22.26 10.74
C ILE A 13 -20.06 20.79 10.89
N LEU A 14 -19.13 19.84 10.74
CA LEU A 14 -19.41 18.41 10.81
C LEU A 14 -19.57 17.90 12.26
N ASN A 15 -18.99 18.59 13.25
CA ASN A 15 -19.00 18.21 14.67
C ASN A 15 -19.49 19.38 15.55
N PRO A 16 -20.77 19.76 15.48
CA PRO A 16 -21.29 20.96 16.14
C PRO A 16 -21.25 20.89 17.67
N GLN A 17 -21.32 19.68 18.25
CA GLN A 17 -21.20 19.47 19.69
C GLN A 17 -19.74 19.29 20.11
N TYR A 18 -19.25 20.20 20.95
CA TYR A 18 -17.90 20.25 21.52
C TYR A 18 -16.77 20.09 20.49
N PRO A 19 -16.75 20.90 19.41
CA PRO A 19 -15.75 20.78 18.33
C PRO A 19 -14.33 20.93 18.85
N GLU A 20 -14.09 21.87 19.76
CA GLU A 20 -12.78 22.17 20.34
C GLU A 20 -12.26 21.03 21.22
N LEU A 21 -13.13 20.43 22.05
CA LEU A 21 -12.78 19.27 22.88
C LEU A 21 -12.46 18.05 22.02
N LYS A 22 -13.28 17.76 21.00
CA LYS A 22 -13.05 16.65 20.06
C LYS A 22 -11.74 16.82 19.29
N LEU A 23 -11.48 18.02 18.78
CA LEU A 23 -10.21 18.35 18.15
C LEU A 23 -9.04 18.23 19.13
N GLY A 24 -9.21 18.68 20.37
CA GLY A 24 -8.22 18.54 21.44
C GLY A 24 -7.88 17.08 21.69
N VAL A 25 -8.88 16.21 21.86
CA VAL A 25 -8.68 14.76 22.06
C VAL A 25 -7.99 14.12 20.85
N ILE A 26 -8.44 14.42 19.62
CA ILE A 26 -7.80 13.91 18.40
C ILE A 26 -6.34 14.39 18.31
N ALA A 27 -6.08 15.66 18.57
CA ALA A 27 -4.73 16.23 18.56
C ALA A 27 -3.85 15.61 19.64
N SER A 28 -4.35 15.42 20.87
CA SER A 28 -3.63 14.76 21.96
C SER A 28 -3.31 13.30 21.63
N ILE A 29 -4.25 12.57 21.02
CA ILE A 29 -4.04 11.20 20.54
C ILE A 29 -2.93 11.19 19.49
N ILE A 30 -2.99 12.08 18.48
CA ILE A 30 -1.98 12.21 17.44
C ILE A 30 -0.61 12.56 18.04
N ILE A 31 -0.53 13.54 18.95
CA ILE A 31 0.72 13.98 19.60
C ILE A 31 1.31 12.86 20.46
N TYR A 32 0.49 12.18 21.27
CA TYR A 32 0.92 11.02 22.05
C TYR A 32 1.50 9.92 21.15
N PHE A 33 0.85 9.65 20.02
CA PHE A 33 1.31 8.65 19.06
C PHE A 33 2.58 9.06 18.31
N ILE A 34 2.70 10.33 17.91
CA ILE A 34 3.94 10.87 17.33
C ILE A 34 5.07 10.76 18.34
N ALA A 35 4.86 11.21 19.58
CA ALA A 35 5.85 11.11 20.64
C ALA A 35 6.25 9.65 20.90
N LYS A 36 5.27 8.74 21.05
CA LYS A 36 5.53 7.29 21.21
C LYS A 36 6.33 6.74 20.03
N SER A 37 6.04 7.15 18.80
CA SER A 37 6.80 6.75 17.62
C SER A 37 8.25 7.21 17.68
N PHE A 38 8.51 8.44 18.13
CA PHE A 38 9.88 8.97 18.29
C PHE A 38 10.65 8.30 19.44
N PHE A 39 9.97 7.92 20.53
CA PHE A 39 10.59 7.26 21.68
C PHE A 39 10.73 5.74 21.53
N VAL A 40 10.00 5.11 20.59
CA VAL A 40 10.01 3.65 20.36
C VAL A 40 10.77 3.25 19.10
N MET A 41 10.82 4.10 18.06
CA MET A 41 11.48 3.75 16.80
C MET A 41 12.92 4.25 16.77
N GLU A 42 13.88 3.34 16.91
CA GLU A 42 15.25 3.60 16.48
C GLU A 42 15.29 3.64 14.95
N ILE A 43 15.77 4.76 14.38
CA ILE A 43 15.92 4.88 12.93
C ILE A 43 17.09 4.01 12.48
N SER A 44 16.78 2.79 12.04
CA SER A 44 17.78 1.88 11.48
C SER A 44 18.01 2.13 10.00
N ARG A 45 19.20 1.75 9.52
CA ARG A 45 19.53 1.76 8.08
C ARG A 45 18.51 0.99 7.26
N ASP A 46 18.11 -0.18 7.76
CA ASP A 46 17.14 -1.09 7.17
C ASP A 46 15.75 -0.45 7.02
N MET A 47 15.33 0.33 8.02
CA MET A 47 14.08 1.10 7.95
C MET A 47 14.13 2.11 6.81
N ILE A 48 15.24 2.85 6.66
CA ILE A 48 15.39 3.83 5.57
C ILE A 48 15.36 3.15 4.20
N ILE A 49 16.10 2.04 4.05
CA ILE A 49 16.13 1.26 2.80
C ILE A 49 14.71 0.76 2.47
N SER A 50 14.04 0.14 3.43
CA SER A 50 12.70 -0.41 3.24
C SER A 50 11.68 0.67 2.85
N LEU A 51 11.76 1.87 3.44
CA LEU A 51 10.88 2.99 3.13
C LEU A 51 11.10 3.50 1.71
N VAL A 52 12.35 3.66 1.29
CA VAL A 52 12.69 4.09 -0.08
C VAL A 52 12.19 3.07 -1.10
N VAL A 53 12.47 1.78 -0.86
CA VAL A 53 11.99 0.69 -1.71
C VAL A 53 10.46 0.67 -1.77
N PHE A 54 9.78 0.84 -0.63
CA PHE A 54 8.33 0.90 -0.54
C PHE A 54 7.75 2.02 -1.40
N VAL A 55 8.26 3.25 -1.26
CA VAL A 55 7.78 4.42 -2.01
C VAL A 55 7.94 4.22 -3.52
N ILE A 56 9.08 3.69 -3.95
CA ILE A 56 9.34 3.39 -5.37
C ILE A 56 8.40 2.29 -5.86
N SER A 57 8.22 1.22 -5.08
CA SER A 57 7.36 0.09 -5.44
C SER A 57 5.89 0.50 -5.57
N MET A 58 5.39 1.30 -4.63
CA MET A 58 4.04 1.89 -4.70
C MET A 58 3.88 2.82 -5.91
N THR A 59 4.90 3.63 -6.21
CA THR A 59 4.88 4.51 -7.39
C THR A 59 4.74 3.69 -8.68
N LEU A 60 5.50 2.61 -8.82
CA LEU A 60 5.42 1.73 -9.99
C LEU A 60 4.06 1.03 -10.10
N HIS A 61 3.50 0.58 -8.97
CA HIS A 61 2.16 0.01 -8.88
C HIS A 61 1.08 0.98 -9.39
N GLU A 62 1.07 2.20 -8.86
CA GLU A 62 0.11 3.25 -9.24
C GLU A 62 0.25 3.68 -10.71
N VAL A 63 1.48 3.81 -11.19
CA VAL A 63 1.75 4.11 -12.60
C VAL A 63 1.25 3.00 -13.51
N ALA A 64 1.31 1.73 -13.08
CA ALA A 64 0.77 0.60 -13.84
C ALA A 64 -0.75 0.73 -14.03
N HIS A 65 -1.49 1.07 -12.97
CA HIS A 65 -2.93 1.33 -13.07
C HIS A 65 -3.23 2.45 -14.07
N GLY A 66 -2.55 3.59 -13.95
CA GLY A 66 -2.74 4.73 -14.84
C GLY A 66 -2.39 4.42 -16.29
N TYR A 67 -1.31 3.68 -16.52
CA TYR A 67 -0.87 3.27 -17.85
C TYR A 67 -1.87 2.33 -18.51
N VAL A 68 -2.34 1.31 -17.78
CA VAL A 68 -3.33 0.37 -18.32
C VAL A 68 -4.68 1.07 -18.54
N ALA A 69 -5.11 1.95 -17.63
CA ALA A 69 -6.33 2.74 -17.81
C ALA A 69 -6.27 3.57 -19.10
N TYR A 70 -5.13 4.21 -19.36
CA TYR A 70 -4.87 4.95 -20.60
C TYR A 70 -4.96 4.07 -21.85
N LYS A 71 -4.41 2.84 -21.80
CA LYS A 71 -4.52 1.88 -22.91
C LYS A 71 -5.95 1.41 -23.16
N PHE A 72 -6.79 1.39 -22.14
CA PHE A 72 -8.22 1.06 -22.25
C PHE A 72 -9.11 2.28 -22.51
N GLY A 73 -8.55 3.45 -22.80
CA GLY A 73 -9.28 4.64 -23.23
C GLY A 73 -9.55 5.70 -22.16
N ASP A 74 -9.10 5.49 -20.91
CA ASP A 74 -9.18 6.52 -19.86
C ASP A 74 -7.88 7.31 -19.72
N ASP A 75 -7.85 8.52 -20.24
CA ASP A 75 -6.70 9.42 -20.18
C ASP A 75 -6.70 10.35 -18.94
N THR A 76 -7.59 10.15 -17.97
CA THR A 76 -7.69 10.98 -16.75
C THR A 76 -6.36 11.10 -16.01
N ALA A 77 -5.72 9.96 -15.69
CA ALA A 77 -4.40 9.93 -15.05
C ALA A 77 -3.31 10.64 -15.88
N LYS A 78 -3.39 10.54 -17.20
CA LYS A 78 -2.44 11.17 -18.13
C LYS A 78 -2.59 12.69 -18.11
N ARG A 79 -3.82 13.19 -18.19
CA ARG A 79 -4.14 14.63 -18.14
C ARG A 79 -3.76 15.27 -16.80
N GLU A 80 -3.93 14.55 -15.70
CA GLU A 80 -3.46 15.01 -14.39
C GLU A 80 -1.93 14.90 -14.20
N GLY A 81 -1.20 14.39 -15.19
CA GLY A 81 0.26 14.22 -15.10
C GLY A 81 0.69 13.24 -14.00
N ARG A 82 -0.17 12.25 -13.72
CA ARG A 82 0.01 11.20 -12.69
C ARG A 82 0.66 9.92 -13.24
N ILE A 83 0.70 9.74 -14.56
CA ILE A 83 1.51 8.65 -15.17
C ILE A 83 2.98 9.10 -15.21
N THR A 84 3.65 8.99 -14.06
CA THR A 84 4.99 9.52 -13.84
C THR A 84 5.73 8.72 -12.79
N LEU A 85 7.02 8.51 -12.98
CA LEU A 85 7.89 7.83 -12.01
C LEU A 85 8.36 8.73 -10.88
N ASN A 86 7.91 9.99 -10.83
CA ASN A 86 8.22 10.89 -9.72
C ASN A 86 7.38 10.52 -8.49
N PRO A 87 7.98 9.95 -7.42
CA PRO A 87 7.24 9.48 -6.24
C PRO A 87 6.51 10.60 -5.51
N LEU A 88 7.02 11.84 -5.58
CA LEU A 88 6.41 13.00 -4.93
C LEU A 88 4.99 13.30 -5.42
N LYS A 89 4.65 12.85 -6.64
CA LYS A 89 3.30 13.02 -7.21
C LYS A 89 2.29 11.97 -6.73
N HIS A 90 2.76 10.93 -6.06
CA HIS A 90 1.97 9.79 -5.59
C HIS A 90 1.87 9.71 -4.06
N ILE A 91 2.64 10.53 -3.33
CA ILE A 91 2.57 10.61 -1.87
C ILE A 91 1.38 11.48 -1.46
N ASP A 92 0.53 10.95 -0.57
CA ASP A 92 -0.51 11.73 0.12
C ASP A 92 -0.07 12.03 1.55
N LEU A 93 0.12 13.30 1.90
CA LEU A 93 0.43 13.72 3.28
C LEU A 93 -0.68 13.36 4.27
N THR A 94 -1.95 13.26 3.82
CA THR A 94 -3.06 12.79 4.66
C THR A 94 -3.05 11.26 4.80
N GLY A 95 -2.56 10.56 3.77
CA GLY A 95 -2.36 9.12 3.75
C GLY A 95 -1.24 8.63 4.66
N ILE A 96 -0.32 9.50 5.10
CA ILE A 96 0.77 9.19 6.05
C ILE A 96 0.24 8.81 7.44
N ILE A 97 -0.98 9.24 7.81
CA ILE A 97 -1.58 8.92 9.11
C ILE A 97 -1.78 7.40 9.25
N LEU A 98 -2.18 6.70 8.18
CA LEU A 98 -2.44 5.26 8.22
C LEU A 98 -1.17 4.40 8.43
N PRO A 99 -0.07 4.54 7.69
CA PRO A 99 1.18 3.82 7.97
C PRO A 99 1.75 4.17 9.34
N ILE A 100 1.60 5.41 9.82
CA ILE A 100 1.97 5.76 11.20
C ILE A 100 1.12 4.94 12.20
N LEU A 101 -0.21 4.90 12.05
CA LEU A 101 -1.08 4.10 12.92
C LEU A 101 -0.81 2.59 12.84
N ILE A 102 -0.46 2.08 11.66
CA ILE A 102 -0.10 0.67 11.45
C ILE A 102 1.25 0.34 12.13
N LEU A 103 2.26 1.20 11.98
CA LEU A 103 3.53 1.07 12.71
C LEU A 103 3.30 1.06 14.24
N LEU A 104 2.38 1.89 14.73
CA LEU A 104 2.03 1.98 16.15
C LEU A 104 1.26 0.76 16.69
N SER A 105 0.66 -0.05 15.80
CA SER A 105 0.00 -1.31 16.17
C SER A 105 0.97 -2.47 16.40
N GLY A 106 2.27 -2.26 16.16
CA GLY A 106 3.29 -3.31 16.22
C GLY A 106 3.36 -4.15 14.94
N PHE A 107 2.60 -3.79 13.90
CA PHE A 107 2.75 -4.40 12.58
C PHE A 107 4.07 -3.95 11.97
N LYS A 108 5.01 -4.89 11.81
CA LYS A 108 6.40 -4.63 11.41
C LYS A 108 6.57 -4.24 9.93
N PHE A 109 5.48 -4.21 9.16
CA PHE A 109 5.52 -3.90 7.73
C PHE A 109 4.90 -2.55 7.42
N LEU A 110 5.58 -1.80 6.56
CA LEU A 110 5.08 -0.56 6.00
C LEU A 110 3.95 -0.88 5.00
N VAL A 111 2.71 -0.78 5.47
CA VAL A 111 1.53 -0.67 4.59
C VAL A 111 1.19 0.81 4.51
N GLY A 112 1.78 1.49 3.52
CA GLY A 112 1.53 2.90 3.25
C GLY A 112 0.33 3.13 2.34
N TRP A 113 -0.42 4.18 2.64
CA TRP A 113 -1.50 4.67 1.78
C TRP A 113 -0.92 5.70 0.80
N ALA A 114 -0.71 5.29 -0.45
CA ALA A 114 -0.37 6.23 -1.53
C ALA A 114 -1.63 6.97 -1.99
N LYS A 115 -1.47 8.15 -2.59
CA LYS A 115 -2.56 8.82 -3.29
C LYS A 115 -2.86 8.02 -4.56
N PRO A 116 -4.01 7.33 -4.67
CA PRO A 116 -4.26 6.50 -5.84
C PRO A 116 -4.31 7.36 -7.10
N VAL A 117 -3.83 6.78 -8.21
CA VAL A 117 -3.94 7.40 -9.54
C VAL A 117 -5.41 7.46 -9.94
N PRO A 118 -5.91 8.62 -10.40
CA PRO A 118 -7.32 8.76 -10.75
C PRO A 118 -7.62 7.94 -12.00
N VAL A 119 -8.53 6.98 -11.86
CA VAL A 119 -9.06 6.19 -12.98
C VAL A 119 -10.56 6.40 -13.06
N ASN A 120 -11.03 6.84 -14.23
CA ASN A 120 -12.44 6.89 -14.54
C ASN A 120 -12.87 5.59 -15.23
N PHE A 121 -13.40 4.66 -14.45
CA PHE A 121 -13.83 3.34 -14.92
C PHE A 121 -14.96 3.40 -15.99
N TYR A 122 -15.72 4.49 -16.06
CA TYR A 122 -16.77 4.67 -17.08
C TYR A 122 -16.19 4.84 -18.50
N ASN A 123 -14.96 5.31 -18.62
CA ASN A 123 -14.29 5.55 -19.90
C ASN A 123 -13.66 4.28 -20.49
N LEU A 124 -13.53 3.20 -19.72
CA LEU A 124 -12.80 2.00 -20.14
C LEU A 124 -13.55 1.22 -21.23
N ARG A 125 -12.84 0.82 -22.28
CA ARG A 125 -13.36 0.06 -23.43
C ARG A 125 -12.42 -1.10 -23.81
N PRO A 126 -12.90 -2.37 -23.81
CA PRO A 126 -14.18 -2.85 -23.28
C PRO A 126 -14.28 -2.70 -21.75
N HIS A 127 -15.45 -2.33 -21.21
CA HIS A 127 -15.58 -1.91 -19.82
C HIS A 127 -15.16 -2.97 -18.78
N ARG A 128 -15.66 -4.21 -18.89
CA ARG A 128 -15.34 -5.27 -17.92
C ARG A 128 -13.87 -5.70 -17.98
N LEU A 129 -13.36 -5.89 -19.20
CA LEU A 129 -11.97 -6.26 -19.42
C LEU A 129 -11.03 -5.15 -18.95
N GLY A 130 -11.33 -3.89 -19.27
CA GLY A 130 -10.56 -2.74 -18.81
C GLY A 130 -10.56 -2.62 -17.29
N LEU A 131 -11.70 -2.81 -16.63
CA LEU A 131 -11.76 -2.78 -15.17
C LEU A 131 -10.89 -3.87 -14.55
N PHE A 132 -10.96 -5.10 -15.07
CA PHE A 132 -10.11 -6.21 -14.63
C PHE A 132 -8.62 -5.94 -14.88
N CYS A 133 -8.26 -5.55 -16.10
CA CYS A 133 -6.87 -5.29 -16.48
C CYS A 133 -6.27 -4.14 -15.69
N VAL A 134 -7.03 -3.08 -15.44
CA VAL A 134 -6.59 -1.98 -14.56
C VAL A 134 -6.39 -2.53 -13.15
N ALA A 135 -7.36 -3.24 -12.56
CA ALA A 135 -7.25 -3.75 -11.19
C ALA A 135 -6.02 -4.66 -11.00
N ILE A 136 -5.71 -5.52 -11.96
CA ILE A 136 -4.56 -6.44 -11.83
C ILE A 136 -3.21 -5.80 -12.20
N ALA A 137 -3.20 -4.61 -12.83
CA ALA A 137 -1.99 -3.98 -13.36
C ALA A 137 -0.92 -3.75 -12.27
N GLY A 138 -1.31 -3.11 -11.16
CA GLY A 138 -0.43 -2.86 -10.04
C GLY A 138 0.09 -4.16 -9.43
N ILE A 139 -0.80 -5.11 -9.12
CA ILE A 139 -0.47 -6.45 -8.60
C ILE A 139 0.58 -7.15 -9.47
N VAL A 140 0.40 -7.14 -10.79
CA VAL A 140 1.33 -7.76 -11.75
C VAL A 140 2.70 -7.10 -11.68
N VAL A 141 2.76 -5.76 -11.66
CA VAL A 141 4.04 -5.03 -11.55
C VAL A 141 4.77 -5.40 -10.26
N ASN A 142 4.07 -5.48 -9.13
CA ASN A 142 4.69 -5.93 -7.88
C ASN A 142 5.24 -7.37 -8.00
N PHE A 143 4.46 -8.32 -8.52
CA PHE A 143 4.99 -9.69 -8.68
C PHE A 143 6.17 -9.77 -9.64
N ILE A 144 6.17 -8.96 -10.71
CA ILE A 144 7.33 -8.85 -11.63
C ILE A 144 8.56 -8.34 -10.88
N LEU A 145 8.44 -7.24 -10.12
CA LEU A 145 9.55 -6.69 -9.33
C LEU A 145 10.07 -7.68 -8.29
N SER A 146 9.15 -8.38 -7.63
CA SER A 146 9.49 -9.43 -6.67
C SER A 146 10.26 -10.58 -7.35
N ALA A 147 9.76 -11.08 -8.49
CA ALA A 147 10.40 -12.16 -9.24
C ALA A 147 11.78 -11.77 -9.76
N ILE A 148 11.93 -10.57 -10.34
CA ILE A 148 13.23 -10.06 -10.80
C ILE A 148 14.22 -10.01 -9.63
N SER A 149 13.80 -9.47 -8.49
CA SER A 149 14.67 -9.38 -7.31
C SER A 149 15.05 -10.75 -6.76
N LEU A 150 14.12 -11.71 -6.72
CA LEU A 150 14.38 -13.08 -6.31
C LEU A 150 15.40 -13.78 -7.21
N VAL A 151 15.30 -13.58 -8.53
CA VAL A 151 16.28 -14.08 -9.50
C VAL A 151 17.65 -13.46 -9.26
N LEU A 152 17.72 -12.13 -9.06
CA LEU A 152 18.97 -11.44 -8.76
C LEU A 152 19.60 -11.93 -7.45
N LEU A 153 18.80 -12.11 -6.38
CA LEU A 153 19.26 -12.68 -5.10
C LEU A 153 19.89 -14.07 -5.29
N LYS A 154 19.26 -14.92 -6.11
CA LYS A 154 19.75 -16.29 -6.35
C LYS A 154 21.12 -16.33 -7.03
N PHE A 155 21.35 -15.44 -8.00
CA PHE A 155 22.59 -15.43 -8.78
C PHE A 155 23.68 -14.60 -8.12
N LEU A 156 23.34 -13.43 -7.56
CA LEU A 156 24.30 -12.50 -6.96
C LEU A 156 24.62 -12.85 -5.51
N GLY A 157 23.68 -13.45 -4.77
CA GLY A 157 23.88 -13.85 -3.37
C GLY A 157 24.92 -14.95 -3.17
N LYS A 158 25.35 -15.63 -4.23
CA LYS A 158 26.48 -16.58 -4.19
C LYS A 158 27.84 -15.90 -4.18
N HIS A 159 27.90 -14.64 -4.61
CA HIS A 159 29.13 -13.89 -4.83
C HIS A 159 29.29 -12.70 -3.89
N LEU A 160 28.25 -12.35 -3.14
CA LEU A 160 28.21 -11.20 -2.25
C LEU A 160 28.04 -11.67 -0.80
N GLU A 161 28.73 -11.00 0.13
CA GLU A 161 28.57 -11.23 1.56
C GLU A 161 27.15 -10.89 2.04
N ILE A 162 26.71 -11.55 3.12
CA ILE A 162 25.36 -11.41 3.69
C ILE A 162 25.10 -9.97 4.19
N GLU A 163 26.14 -9.26 4.64
CA GLU A 163 26.04 -7.88 5.15
C GLU A 163 26.06 -6.80 4.04
N ASN A 164 26.10 -7.21 2.77
CA ASN A 164 26.17 -6.29 1.66
C ASN A 164 24.86 -5.50 1.49
N ILE A 165 24.97 -4.17 1.44
CA ILE A 165 23.82 -3.27 1.25
C ILE A 165 22.96 -3.62 0.04
N PHE A 166 23.58 -4.10 -1.03
CA PHE A 166 22.91 -4.45 -2.26
C PHE A 166 22.01 -5.68 -2.06
N MET A 167 22.47 -6.67 -1.29
CA MET A 167 21.68 -7.83 -0.92
C MET A 167 20.49 -7.44 -0.03
N THR A 168 20.70 -6.53 0.92
CA THR A 168 19.63 -5.96 1.74
C THR A 168 18.56 -5.26 0.90
N ILE A 169 18.97 -4.42 -0.06
CA ILE A 169 18.05 -3.72 -0.97
C ILE A 169 17.26 -4.73 -1.80
N LEU A 170 17.90 -5.74 -2.39
CA LEU A 170 17.21 -6.77 -3.17
C LEU A 170 16.21 -7.57 -2.31
N LEU A 171 16.59 -7.93 -1.08
CA LEU A 171 15.69 -8.61 -0.15
C LEU A 171 14.45 -7.75 0.17
N TYR A 172 14.62 -6.45 0.36
CA TYR A 172 13.50 -5.52 0.53
C TYR A 172 12.66 -5.37 -0.73
N ILE A 173 13.25 -5.25 -1.93
CA ILE A 173 12.49 -5.19 -3.18
C ILE A 173 11.66 -6.45 -3.34
N TYR A 174 12.25 -7.61 -3.06
CA TYR A 174 11.58 -8.90 -3.15
C TYR A 174 10.40 -8.99 -2.17
N SER A 175 10.66 -8.80 -0.87
CA SER A 175 9.67 -8.96 0.20
C SER A 175 8.57 -7.92 0.14
N ILE A 176 8.89 -6.63 -0.03
CA ILE A 176 7.89 -5.56 -0.08
C ILE A 176 6.98 -5.73 -1.29
N ASN A 177 7.52 -6.02 -2.47
CA ASN A 177 6.68 -6.21 -3.64
C ASN A 177 5.83 -7.49 -3.55
N LEU A 178 6.37 -8.57 -2.97
CA LEU A 178 5.57 -9.75 -2.70
C LEU A 178 4.39 -9.43 -1.77
N LEU A 179 4.66 -8.67 -0.68
CA LEU A 179 3.64 -8.23 0.26
C LEU A 179 2.58 -7.35 -0.41
N LEU A 180 3.01 -6.33 -1.16
CA LEU A 180 2.13 -5.40 -1.86
C LEU A 180 1.22 -6.14 -2.86
N GLY A 181 1.78 -7.10 -3.61
CA GLY A 181 0.99 -7.94 -4.52
C GLY A 181 -0.04 -8.80 -3.79
N LEU A 182 0.37 -9.51 -2.73
CA LEU A 182 -0.51 -10.38 -1.94
C LEU A 182 -1.59 -9.60 -1.20
N PHE A 183 -1.24 -8.46 -0.60
CA PHE A 183 -2.16 -7.61 0.13
C PHE A 183 -3.21 -7.02 -0.83
N ASN A 184 -2.79 -6.55 -2.00
CA ASN A 184 -3.73 -6.06 -3.01
C ASN A 184 -4.58 -7.17 -3.65
N LEU A 185 -4.27 -8.46 -3.47
CA LEU A 185 -5.16 -9.56 -3.89
C LEU A 185 -6.31 -9.83 -2.92
N ILE A 186 -6.31 -9.26 -1.71
CA ILE A 186 -7.39 -9.44 -0.74
C ILE A 186 -8.71 -8.94 -1.38
N PRO A 187 -9.78 -9.75 -1.40
CA PRO A 187 -11.01 -9.44 -2.14
C PRO A 187 -11.91 -8.43 -1.42
N ILE A 188 -11.35 -7.32 -0.95
CA ILE A 188 -12.03 -6.27 -0.18
C ILE A 188 -11.72 -4.92 -0.82
N THR A 189 -12.74 -4.18 -1.27
CA THR A 189 -12.56 -2.78 -1.66
C THR A 189 -12.19 -1.94 -0.44
N PRO A 190 -11.25 -0.99 -0.54
CA PRO A 190 -10.72 -0.37 -1.76
C PRO A 190 -9.59 -1.11 -2.50
N LEU A 191 -9.08 -2.23 -1.97
CA LEU A 191 -7.98 -2.98 -2.58
C LEU A 191 -8.34 -3.54 -3.96
N ASP A 192 -7.32 -3.76 -4.79
CA ASP A 192 -7.47 -4.20 -6.17
C ASP A 192 -8.19 -5.54 -6.31
N GLY A 193 -7.97 -6.48 -5.39
CA GLY A 193 -8.60 -7.79 -5.37
C GLY A 193 -10.12 -7.68 -5.26
N GLY A 194 -10.61 -6.70 -4.50
CA GLY A 194 -12.03 -6.37 -4.47
C GLY A 194 -12.55 -5.90 -5.83
N ARG A 195 -11.76 -5.11 -6.57
CA ARG A 195 -12.08 -4.63 -7.92
C ARG A 195 -12.00 -5.75 -8.97
N ILE A 196 -11.09 -6.70 -8.81
CA ILE A 196 -11.03 -7.93 -9.61
C ILE A 196 -12.35 -8.70 -9.45
N VAL A 197 -12.77 -8.98 -8.22
CA VAL A 197 -14.06 -9.65 -7.96
C VAL A 197 -15.22 -8.82 -8.53
N TYR A 198 -15.22 -7.51 -8.29
CA TYR A 198 -16.23 -6.59 -8.83
C TYR A 198 -16.39 -6.70 -10.35
N SER A 199 -15.27 -6.81 -11.09
CA SER A 199 -15.24 -6.87 -12.56
C SER A 199 -16.02 -8.05 -13.15
N PHE A 200 -15.91 -9.22 -12.53
CA PHE A 200 -16.56 -10.47 -12.96
C PHE A 200 -17.94 -10.68 -12.33
N SER A 201 -18.25 -9.91 -11.29
CA SER A 201 -19.45 -10.12 -10.50
C SER A 201 -20.74 -9.56 -11.13
N GLY A 202 -21.88 -10.17 -10.79
CA GLY A 202 -23.21 -9.68 -11.13
C GLY A 202 -23.68 -8.52 -10.24
N GLU A 203 -24.84 -7.95 -10.56
CA GLU A 203 -25.35 -6.72 -9.91
C GLU A 203 -25.46 -6.80 -8.39
N LYS A 204 -25.88 -7.96 -7.85
CA LYS A 204 -26.01 -8.16 -6.39
C LYS A 204 -24.69 -8.00 -5.65
N ILE A 205 -23.62 -8.58 -6.18
CA ILE A 205 -22.27 -8.51 -5.60
C ILE A 205 -21.74 -7.08 -5.75
N ARG A 206 -21.91 -6.45 -6.92
CA ARG A 206 -21.52 -5.04 -7.12
C ARG A 206 -22.21 -4.10 -6.13
N ALA A 207 -23.52 -4.29 -5.90
CA ALA A 207 -24.27 -3.50 -4.93
C ALA A 207 -23.75 -3.71 -3.50
N PHE A 208 -23.31 -4.92 -3.14
CA PHE A 208 -22.64 -5.18 -1.87
C PHE A 208 -21.28 -4.47 -1.79
N TYR A 209 -20.43 -4.60 -2.81
CA TYR A 209 -19.12 -3.95 -2.85
C TYR A 209 -19.23 -2.42 -2.76
N ASN A 210 -20.18 -1.81 -3.47
CA ASN A 210 -20.45 -0.36 -3.40
C ASN A 210 -20.88 0.09 -1.99
N LYS A 211 -21.57 -0.78 -1.23
CA LYS A 211 -21.96 -0.49 0.16
C LYS A 211 -20.78 -0.61 1.13
N ILE A 212 -19.90 -1.58 0.95
CA ILE A 212 -18.75 -1.78 1.86
C ILE A 212 -17.58 -0.85 1.55
N GLU A 213 -17.45 -0.33 0.33
CA GLU A 213 -16.31 0.50 -0.11
C GLU A 213 -16.06 1.68 0.83
N ARG A 214 -17.12 2.34 1.31
CA ARG A 214 -17.04 3.44 2.30
C ARG A 214 -16.43 3.04 3.66
N TYR A 215 -16.53 1.76 4.01
CA TYR A 215 -15.98 1.19 5.25
C TYR A 215 -14.67 0.44 4.98
N GLY A 216 -14.24 0.32 3.72
CA GLY A 216 -13.14 -0.55 3.32
C GLY A 216 -11.83 -0.23 4.03
N ILE A 217 -11.49 1.05 4.21
CA ILE A 217 -10.30 1.47 4.97
C ILE A 217 -10.39 1.01 6.43
N LEU A 218 -11.56 1.15 7.06
CA LEU A 218 -11.78 0.72 8.43
C LEU A 218 -11.69 -0.81 8.56
N ILE A 219 -12.27 -1.55 7.60
CA ILE A 219 -12.20 -3.02 7.56
C ILE A 219 -10.74 -3.48 7.46
N ILE A 220 -9.96 -2.87 6.55
CA ILE A 220 -8.54 -3.18 6.39
C ILE A 220 -7.78 -2.89 7.69
N PHE A 221 -8.04 -1.75 8.32
CA PHE A 221 -7.41 -1.40 9.60
C PHE A 221 -7.72 -2.42 10.69
N VAL A 222 -8.98 -2.84 10.83
CA VAL A 222 -9.39 -3.85 11.83
C VAL A 222 -8.71 -5.19 11.56
N ILE A 223 -8.62 -5.61 10.28
CA ILE A 223 -7.94 -6.86 9.90
C ILE A 223 -6.45 -6.79 10.24
N VAL A 224 -5.77 -5.71 9.88
CA VAL A 224 -4.34 -5.54 10.15
C VAL A 224 -4.07 -5.43 11.65
N TYR A 225 -4.92 -4.71 12.40
CA TYR A 225 -4.75 -4.51 13.83
C TYR A 225 -4.98 -5.80 14.63
N LEU A 226 -6.12 -6.48 14.41
CA LEU A 226 -6.47 -7.71 15.14
C LEU A 226 -5.64 -8.91 14.69
N GLY A 227 -5.30 -8.96 13.40
CA GLY A 227 -4.55 -10.05 12.80
C GLY A 227 -3.04 -9.84 12.76
N SER A 228 -2.51 -8.76 13.35
CA SER A 228 -1.13 -8.29 13.11
C SER A 228 -0.07 -9.38 13.26
N SER A 229 -0.13 -10.17 14.34
CA SER A 229 0.81 -11.26 14.63
C SER A 229 0.67 -12.42 13.64
N HIS A 230 -0.55 -12.92 13.43
CA HIS A 230 -0.83 -14.03 12.52
C HIS A 230 -0.52 -13.67 11.07
N LEU A 231 -0.91 -12.48 10.61
CA LEU A 231 -0.64 -11.96 9.27
C LEU A 231 0.86 -11.81 9.04
N THR A 232 1.60 -11.31 10.03
CA THR A 232 3.06 -11.20 9.98
C THR A 232 3.71 -12.58 9.83
N ASN A 233 3.28 -13.56 10.62
CA ASN A 233 3.83 -14.92 10.57
C ASN A 233 3.50 -15.62 9.24
N VAL A 234 2.27 -15.50 8.75
CA VAL A 234 1.85 -16.05 7.45
C VAL A 234 2.67 -15.40 6.34
N PHE A 235 2.85 -14.09 6.39
CA PHE A 235 3.65 -13.38 5.40
C PHE A 235 5.11 -13.85 5.41
N PHE A 236 5.76 -13.93 6.56
CA PHE A 236 7.11 -14.47 6.67
C PHE A 236 7.21 -15.89 6.13
N ALA A 237 6.24 -16.76 6.44
CA ALA A 237 6.20 -18.11 5.91
C ALA A 237 6.12 -18.13 4.38
N ILE A 238 5.35 -17.23 3.76
CA ILE A 238 5.25 -17.12 2.29
C ILE A 238 6.57 -16.63 1.69
N VAL A 239 7.19 -15.61 2.28
CA VAL A 239 8.48 -15.08 1.83
C VAL A 239 9.55 -16.18 1.91
N GLU A 240 9.65 -16.87 3.04
CA GLU A 240 10.59 -17.98 3.21
C GLU A 240 10.31 -19.14 2.25
N PHE A 241 9.04 -19.48 2.03
CA PHE A 241 8.66 -20.54 1.10
C PHE A 241 9.23 -20.28 -0.30
N PHE A 242 9.05 -19.08 -0.83
CA PHE A 242 9.55 -18.72 -2.16
C PHE A 242 11.07 -18.55 -2.21
N LEU A 243 11.71 -18.08 -1.13
CA LEU A 243 13.18 -18.06 -1.02
C LEU A 243 13.75 -19.49 -1.05
N ARG A 244 13.20 -20.39 -0.25
CA ARG A 244 13.62 -21.81 -0.21
C ARG A 244 13.38 -22.48 -1.55
N LEU A 245 12.24 -22.20 -2.21
CA LEU A 245 11.96 -22.68 -3.57
C LEU A 245 13.00 -22.20 -4.58
N ALA A 246 13.51 -20.97 -4.42
CA ALA A 246 14.59 -20.44 -5.24
C ALA A 246 15.98 -21.03 -4.90
N GLY A 247 16.09 -21.80 -3.81
CA GLY A 247 17.35 -22.36 -3.30
C GLY A 247 18.12 -21.40 -2.38
N ILE A 248 17.45 -20.40 -1.82
CA ILE A 248 18.01 -19.41 -0.90
C ILE A 248 17.56 -19.76 0.52
N ASN A 249 18.48 -20.20 1.38
CA ASN A 249 18.20 -20.56 2.76
C ASN A 249 18.48 -19.38 3.70
N ILE A 250 17.52 -18.47 3.81
CA ILE A 250 17.52 -17.38 4.79
C ILE A 250 16.34 -17.61 5.74
N SER A 251 16.60 -17.65 7.04
CA SER A 251 15.55 -17.63 8.07
C SER A 251 15.23 -16.18 8.41
N LEU A 252 13.99 -15.78 8.16
CA LEU A 252 13.43 -14.46 8.51
C LEU A 252 12.68 -14.49 9.84
N PHE A 253 12.38 -15.68 10.38
CA PHE A 253 11.92 -15.84 11.76
C PHE A 253 13.02 -15.43 12.76
N LEU A 254 12.83 -14.26 13.37
CA LEU A 254 13.44 -13.84 14.65
C LEU A 254 12.37 -13.89 15.73
#